data_AF-A0A3D8SG21-F1
#
_entry.id   AF-A0A3D8SG21-F1
#
_cell.length_a   1.000
_cell.length_b   1.000
_cell.length_c   1.000
_cell.angle_alpha   90.00
_cell.angle_beta   90.00
_cell.angle_gamma   90.00
#
_symmetry.space_group_name_H-M   'P 1'
#
loop_
_entity.id
_entity.type
_entity.pdbx_description
1 polymer ?
#
loop_
_entity_poly.entity_id
_entity_poly.type
_entity_poly.pdbx_seq_one_letter_code
_entity_poly.pdbx_strand_id
1 'polypeptide(L)'
;MPAKAKDSYLEKGQCDASGINNIAGVSDTEALLSCTSLTGSLGIDFAYIGSFALPNINYIGGSFYAGDADPGSASNPTPPIGAKPSIASISLPNLHTVEVDLEVTEAPYLGGLSLPELTAVGGYILFLGLDGITDISLPALETIGYSSLFDGAFDSLSFGSLKTVASLSISTTGSLNCTALGEELQSSVTFTDASAFLCDSSLGEYRFDNTETTPPTITSSVTPTSILSTTTAAVQSSSTTTSDLSSEIISSTLTSSSITTTPTVALTSTSTTSSGTTTVATVATGTNSPISTAGNALATTNSSITVNAVSQGNVVSTRLVDSIAALMTVAIIGTLMI
;
A
#
# COMPACT_ATOMS: atom_id res chain seq x y z
N MET A 1 0.28 23.11 -11.26
CA MET A 1 0.69 24.48 -10.88
C MET A 1 1.54 24.33 -9.63
N PRO A 2 2.74 24.91 -9.54
CA PRO A 2 3.57 24.75 -8.34
C PRO A 2 2.81 25.28 -7.13
N ALA A 3 2.88 24.55 -6.02
CA ALA A 3 2.33 24.92 -4.73
C ALA A 3 2.71 26.38 -4.40
N LYS A 4 1.72 27.28 -4.37
CA LYS A 4 1.93 28.65 -3.87
C LYS A 4 1.53 28.70 -2.42
N ALA A 5 2.50 28.91 -1.53
CA ALA A 5 2.23 29.36 -0.18
C ALA A 5 1.38 30.65 -0.27
N LYS A 6 0.13 30.61 0.21
CA LYS A 6 -0.69 31.81 0.35
C LYS A 6 -0.26 32.54 1.61
N ASP A 7 0.15 33.81 1.46
CA ASP A 7 0.65 34.70 2.52
C ASP A 7 -0.45 35.16 3.52
N SER A 8 -1.28 34.25 4.03
CA SER A 8 -2.29 34.57 5.05
C SER A 8 -1.99 33.87 6.37
N TYR A 9 -1.27 34.55 7.27
CA TYR A 9 -1.17 34.30 8.71
C TYR A 9 -0.85 32.86 9.19
N LEU A 10 -0.26 32.01 8.36
CA LEU A 10 0.23 30.71 8.80
C LEU A 10 1.47 30.88 9.67
N GLU A 11 1.52 30.18 10.80
CA GLU A 11 2.72 30.13 11.63
C GLU A 11 3.88 29.54 10.81
N LYS A 12 5.11 29.97 11.13
CA LYS A 12 6.31 29.54 10.41
C LYS A 12 6.37 27.99 10.34
N GLY A 13 6.32 27.44 9.12
CA GLY A 13 6.39 26.00 8.87
C GLY A 13 5.03 25.34 8.60
N GLN A 14 3.91 26.04 8.74
CA GLN A 14 2.62 25.54 8.29
C GLN A 14 2.43 25.82 6.80
N CYS A 15 2.00 24.80 6.06
CA CYS A 15 1.69 24.91 4.65
C CYS A 15 0.24 24.51 4.42
N ASP A 16 -0.49 25.38 3.72
CA ASP A 16 -1.86 25.11 3.32
C ASP A 16 -1.85 24.11 2.16
N ALA A 17 -2.20 22.86 2.46
CA ALA A 17 -2.30 21.80 1.47
C ALA A 17 -3.68 21.76 0.79
N SER A 18 -4.59 22.71 1.06
CA SER A 18 -5.92 22.74 0.41
C SER A 18 -5.87 22.86 -1.12
N GLY A 19 -4.70 23.17 -1.70
CA GLY A 19 -4.42 23.12 -3.15
C GLY A 19 -3.32 22.14 -3.58
N ILE A 20 -2.75 21.36 -2.66
CA ILE A 20 -1.63 20.44 -2.91
C ILE A 20 -2.11 19.00 -2.66
N ASN A 21 -3.19 18.63 -3.33
CA ASN A 21 -3.71 17.26 -3.30
C ASN A 21 -2.98 16.35 -4.27
N ASN A 22 -1.99 16.87 -5.02
CA ASN A 22 -1.42 16.15 -6.15
C ASN A 22 0.04 16.51 -6.41
N ILE A 23 0.97 15.77 -5.79
CA ILE A 23 2.42 15.85 -6.04
C ILE A 23 2.72 15.04 -7.30
N ALA A 24 2.95 15.70 -8.42
CA ALA A 24 3.22 15.03 -9.69
C ALA A 24 4.71 14.84 -9.98
N GLY A 25 5.59 15.53 -9.26
CA GLY A 25 7.03 15.35 -9.41
C GLY A 25 7.87 16.04 -8.35
N VAL A 26 9.19 15.94 -8.53
CA VAL A 26 10.20 16.41 -7.57
C VAL A 26 10.07 17.90 -7.25
N SER A 27 9.66 18.73 -8.21
CA SER A 27 9.46 20.16 -8.00
C SER A 27 8.38 20.47 -6.96
N ASP A 28 7.33 19.63 -6.89
CA ASP A 28 6.26 19.80 -5.90
C ASP A 28 6.75 19.39 -4.51
N THR A 29 7.59 18.34 -4.43
CA THR A 29 8.28 17.92 -3.21
C THR A 29 9.20 19.02 -2.69
N GLU A 30 9.99 19.67 -3.56
CA GLU A 30 10.90 20.76 -3.18
C GLU A 30 10.16 21.95 -2.56
N ALA A 31 8.95 22.27 -3.05
CA ALA A 31 8.12 23.33 -2.51
C ALA A 31 7.62 23.04 -1.08
N LEU A 32 7.59 21.76 -0.68
CA LEU A 32 7.15 21.32 0.64
C LEU A 32 8.29 21.09 1.64
N LEU A 33 9.55 21.18 1.22
CA LEU A 33 10.70 20.87 2.10
C LEU A 33 10.81 21.81 3.32
N SER A 34 10.29 23.03 3.24
CA SER A 34 10.26 23.96 4.38
C SER A 34 9.06 23.79 5.30
N CYS A 35 8.09 22.96 4.90
CA CYS A 35 6.90 22.69 5.69
C CYS A 35 7.22 21.70 6.79
N THR A 36 6.63 21.92 7.97
CA THR A 36 6.61 20.98 9.08
C THR A 36 5.21 20.42 9.31
N SER A 37 4.17 21.17 8.95
CA SER A 37 2.78 20.78 9.12
C SER A 37 1.97 21.11 7.87
N LEU A 38 1.13 20.18 7.45
CA LEU A 38 0.14 20.37 6.38
C LEU A 38 -1.25 20.42 6.99
N THR A 39 -2.00 21.50 6.78
CA THR A 39 -3.36 21.63 7.33
C THR A 39 -4.43 20.90 6.52
N GLY A 40 -4.07 20.38 5.34
CA GLY A 40 -4.97 19.64 4.46
C GLY A 40 -4.42 18.27 4.11
N SER A 41 -5.00 17.64 3.09
CA SER A 41 -4.56 16.35 2.59
C SER A 41 -3.30 16.47 1.73
N LEU A 42 -2.52 15.39 1.69
CA LEU A 42 -1.34 15.25 0.84
C LEU A 42 -1.54 14.04 -0.07
N GLY A 43 -1.70 14.26 -1.37
CA GLY A 43 -1.79 13.19 -2.36
C GLY A 43 -0.56 13.15 -3.25
N ILE A 44 -0.06 11.95 -3.54
CA ILE A 44 0.98 11.71 -4.55
C ILE A 44 0.29 11.26 -5.84
N ASP A 45 0.57 11.97 -6.94
CA ASP A 45 0.00 11.69 -8.25
C ASP A 45 0.35 10.27 -8.69
N PHE A 46 -0.58 9.64 -9.39
CA PHE A 46 -0.38 8.35 -10.02
C PHE A 46 0.88 8.29 -10.93
N ALA A 47 1.17 9.40 -11.62
CA ALA A 47 2.29 9.57 -12.52
C ALA A 47 3.62 9.88 -11.80
N TYR A 48 3.65 9.97 -10.47
CA TYR A 48 4.89 10.15 -9.72
C TYR A 48 5.82 8.94 -9.93
N ILE A 49 7.07 9.20 -10.28
CA ILE A 49 8.08 8.17 -10.55
C ILE A 49 9.23 8.32 -9.56
N GLY A 50 9.64 7.20 -8.96
CA GLY A 50 10.82 7.13 -8.10
C GLY A 50 10.51 7.31 -6.62
N SER A 51 11.44 7.91 -5.89
CA SER A 51 11.36 8.01 -4.43
C SER A 51 10.78 9.34 -3.98
N PHE A 52 9.73 9.28 -3.16
CA PHE A 52 9.12 10.45 -2.51
C PHE A 52 9.60 10.58 -1.06
N ALA A 53 10.02 11.77 -0.67
CA ALA A 53 10.40 12.05 0.71
C ALA A 53 10.07 13.48 1.15
N LEU A 54 9.48 13.62 2.34
CA LEU A 54 9.31 14.92 3.01
C LEU A 54 9.86 14.81 4.44
N PRO A 55 11.17 15.08 4.64
CA PRO A 55 11.83 14.79 5.91
C PRO A 55 11.37 15.68 7.06
N ASN A 56 10.81 16.87 6.79
CA ASN A 56 10.46 17.82 7.83
C ASN A 56 8.98 17.76 8.26
N ILE A 57 8.13 17.08 7.49
CA ILE A 57 6.70 16.95 7.80
C ILE A 57 6.52 16.07 9.01
N ASN A 58 5.88 16.61 10.04
CA ASN A 58 5.51 15.90 11.25
C ASN A 58 4.00 15.74 11.46
N TYR A 59 3.18 16.47 10.70
CA TYR A 59 1.73 16.46 10.85
C TYR A 59 1.03 16.69 9.51
N ILE A 60 -0.04 15.93 9.27
CA ILE A 60 -0.97 16.08 8.15
C ILE A 60 -2.39 16.14 8.75
N GLY A 61 -3.04 17.30 8.62
CA GLY A 61 -4.39 17.56 9.13
C GLY A 61 -5.50 16.98 8.27
N GLY A 62 -5.20 16.56 7.03
CA GLY A 62 -6.09 15.76 6.20
C GLY A 62 -5.66 14.31 6.11
N SER A 63 -5.96 13.69 4.96
CA SER A 63 -5.50 12.34 4.64
C SER A 63 -4.18 12.38 3.87
N PHE A 64 -3.43 11.28 3.93
CA PHE A 64 -2.32 11.00 3.03
C PHE A 64 -2.75 9.97 1.99
N TYR A 65 -2.52 10.26 0.71
CA TYR A 65 -2.84 9.36 -0.40
C TYR A 65 -1.61 9.10 -1.27
N ALA A 66 -1.40 7.86 -1.68
CA ALA A 66 -0.44 7.51 -2.71
C ALA A 66 -0.95 6.37 -3.60
N GLY A 67 -0.65 6.45 -4.90
CA GLY A 67 -1.10 5.49 -5.90
C GLY A 67 -2.46 5.83 -6.49
N ASP A 68 -3.40 4.90 -6.55
CA ASP A 68 -4.75 5.12 -7.09
C ASP A 68 -5.78 5.50 -6.01
N ALA A 69 -5.29 6.05 -4.89
CA ALA A 69 -6.05 6.26 -3.66
C ALA A 69 -6.96 7.52 -3.69
N ASP A 70 -7.33 8.02 -4.86
CA ASP A 70 -8.18 9.21 -4.96
C ASP A 70 -9.55 8.89 -5.57
N PRO A 71 -10.52 8.43 -4.76
CA PRO A 71 -11.84 8.07 -5.26
C PRO A 71 -12.72 9.30 -5.61
N GLY A 72 -12.29 10.54 -5.33
CA GLY A 72 -13.19 11.70 -5.33
C GLY A 72 -12.68 12.95 -6.03
N SER A 73 -11.39 13.08 -6.28
CA SER A 73 -10.85 14.29 -6.88
C SER A 73 -11.06 14.27 -8.39
N ALA A 74 -12.02 15.06 -8.85
CA ALA A 74 -12.20 15.43 -10.26
C ALA A 74 -10.94 16.04 -10.91
N SER A 75 -9.87 16.29 -10.15
CA SER A 75 -8.60 16.83 -10.63
C SER A 75 -7.51 15.79 -10.86
N ASN A 76 -7.71 14.52 -10.45
CA ASN A 76 -6.79 13.46 -10.81
C ASN A 76 -7.23 12.85 -12.16
N PRO A 77 -6.46 12.97 -13.25
CA PRO A 77 -6.80 12.30 -14.50
C PRO A 77 -6.92 10.79 -14.21
N THR A 78 -8.06 10.20 -14.58
CA THR A 78 -8.24 8.75 -14.47
C THR A 78 -7.06 8.07 -15.16
N PRO A 79 -6.29 7.23 -14.46
CA PRO A 79 -5.13 6.58 -15.06
C PRO A 79 -5.57 5.79 -16.28
N PRO A 80 -4.74 5.70 -17.34
CA PRO A 80 -5.02 4.82 -18.45
C PRO A 80 -5.34 3.41 -17.93
N ILE A 81 -6.36 2.76 -18.48
CA ILE A 81 -6.78 1.43 -18.04
C ILE A 81 -5.55 0.49 -18.05
N GLY A 82 -5.22 -0.06 -16.88
CA GLY A 82 -4.08 -0.98 -16.69
C GLY A 82 -2.72 -0.31 -16.50
N ALA A 83 -2.64 1.02 -16.45
CA ALA A 83 -1.45 1.68 -15.94
C ALA A 83 -1.26 1.32 -14.46
N LYS A 84 -0.01 1.33 -13.99
CA LYS A 84 0.33 1.15 -12.57
C LYS A 84 1.23 2.32 -12.10
N PRO A 85 1.02 2.89 -10.90
CA PRO A 85 1.89 3.90 -10.31
C PRO A 85 3.32 3.37 -10.21
N SER A 86 4.30 4.24 -10.50
CA SER A 86 5.72 3.88 -10.53
C SER A 86 6.51 4.49 -9.36
N ILE A 87 5.83 4.74 -8.24
CA ILE A 87 6.46 5.15 -6.99
C ILE A 87 7.26 3.98 -6.40
N ALA A 88 8.54 4.22 -6.16
CA ALA A 88 9.48 3.20 -5.69
C ALA A 88 9.60 3.18 -4.16
N SER A 89 9.50 4.34 -3.51
CA SER A 89 9.55 4.44 -2.06
C SER A 89 8.87 5.70 -1.52
N ILE A 90 8.30 5.63 -0.33
CA ILE A 90 7.73 6.75 0.43
C ILE A 90 8.47 6.86 1.77
N SER A 91 9.00 8.05 2.08
CA SER A 91 9.69 8.30 3.35
C SER A 91 9.23 9.60 4.01
N LEU A 92 8.60 9.48 5.18
CA LEU A 92 8.18 10.59 6.02
C LEU A 92 8.75 10.33 7.44
N PRO A 93 10.08 10.47 7.61
CA PRO A 93 10.78 9.99 8.80
C PRO A 93 10.32 10.67 10.10
N ASN A 94 9.87 11.92 10.00
CA ASN A 94 9.43 12.71 11.16
C ASN A 94 7.90 12.79 11.27
N LEU A 95 7.13 12.08 10.43
CA LEU A 95 5.67 12.13 10.46
C LEU A 95 5.15 11.48 11.74
N HIS A 96 4.44 12.24 12.58
CA HIS A 96 3.84 11.75 13.81
C HIS A 96 2.34 11.46 13.67
N THR A 97 1.62 12.28 12.91
CA THR A 97 0.14 12.23 12.89
C THR A 97 -0.42 12.48 11.50
N VAL A 98 -1.38 11.63 11.13
CA VAL A 98 -2.34 11.85 10.04
C VAL A 98 -3.72 11.93 10.67
N GLU A 99 -4.40 13.08 10.57
CA GLU A 99 -5.67 13.27 11.28
C GLU A 99 -6.82 12.47 10.68
N VAL A 100 -6.79 12.24 9.37
CA VAL A 100 -7.83 11.50 8.65
C VAL A 100 -7.26 10.16 8.20
N ASP A 101 -7.18 9.85 6.91
CA ASP A 101 -6.83 8.51 6.44
C ASP A 101 -5.39 8.42 5.95
N LEU A 102 -4.77 7.24 6.09
CA LEU A 102 -3.48 6.92 5.50
C LEU A 102 -3.67 5.84 4.44
N GLU A 103 -3.63 6.23 3.17
CA GLU A 103 -3.94 5.36 2.05
C GLU A 103 -2.78 5.22 1.07
N VAL A 104 -2.45 3.97 0.74
CA VAL A 104 -1.51 3.62 -0.31
C VAL A 104 -2.12 2.47 -1.09
N THR A 105 -2.59 2.73 -2.30
CA THR A 105 -3.34 1.75 -3.08
C THR A 105 -2.74 1.54 -4.47
N GLU A 106 -2.85 0.32 -4.97
CA GLU A 106 -2.42 -0.07 -6.32
C GLU A 106 -0.97 0.34 -6.61
N ALA A 107 -0.06 0.25 -5.63
CA ALA A 107 1.35 0.62 -5.79
C ALA A 107 2.27 -0.62 -5.81
N PRO A 108 2.19 -1.48 -6.84
CA PRO A 108 2.87 -2.78 -6.87
C PRO A 108 4.39 -2.67 -7.02
N TYR A 109 4.92 -1.48 -7.33
CA TYR A 109 6.36 -1.22 -7.42
C TYR A 109 6.91 -0.52 -6.18
N LEU A 110 6.07 -0.24 -5.18
CA LEU A 110 6.51 0.37 -3.94
C LEU A 110 7.35 -0.65 -3.17
N GLY A 111 8.67 -0.46 -3.11
CA GLY A 111 9.60 -1.34 -2.42
C GLY A 111 10.00 -0.86 -1.03
N GLY A 112 9.53 0.32 -0.60
CA GLY A 112 9.84 0.85 0.72
C GLY A 112 8.84 1.88 1.21
N LEU A 113 8.37 1.70 2.43
CA LEU A 113 7.52 2.65 3.16
C LEU A 113 8.15 2.91 4.53
N SER A 114 8.52 4.15 4.81
CA SER A 114 9.20 4.52 6.05
C SER A 114 8.45 5.63 6.78
N LEU A 115 7.77 5.23 7.87
CA LEU A 115 6.99 6.08 8.77
C LEU A 115 7.35 5.78 10.24
N PRO A 116 8.64 5.84 10.64
CA PRO A 116 9.11 5.31 11.91
C PRO A 116 8.58 6.06 13.14
N GLU A 117 8.26 7.35 12.98
CA GLU A 117 7.74 8.21 14.07
C GLU A 117 6.21 8.35 14.05
N LEU A 118 5.50 7.66 13.14
CA LEU A 118 4.05 7.76 13.04
C LEU A 118 3.42 7.15 14.29
N THR A 119 2.75 7.98 15.08
CA THR A 119 2.10 7.58 16.34
C THR A 119 0.59 7.45 16.23
N ALA A 120 -0.06 8.19 15.33
CA ALA A 120 -1.52 8.18 15.21
C ALA A 120 -2.01 8.37 13.78
N VAL A 121 -3.06 7.61 13.44
CA VAL A 121 -3.93 7.82 12.28
C VAL A 121 -5.35 7.96 12.81
N GLY A 122 -5.97 9.13 12.63
CA GLY A 122 -7.32 9.39 13.18
C GLY A 122 -8.43 8.65 12.44
N GLY A 123 -8.20 8.33 11.17
CA GLY A 123 -9.03 7.56 10.27
C GLY A 123 -8.65 6.07 10.23
N TYR A 124 -8.65 5.50 9.01
CA TYR A 124 -8.16 4.15 8.74
C TYR A 124 -6.79 4.16 8.04
N ILE A 125 -6.13 3.00 8.06
CA ILE A 125 -5.00 2.69 7.17
C ILE A 125 -5.52 1.77 6.08
N LEU A 126 -5.30 2.15 4.83
CA LEU A 126 -5.66 1.36 3.66
C LEU A 126 -4.44 1.11 2.78
N PHE A 127 -3.85 -0.07 2.92
CA PHE A 127 -2.78 -0.55 2.07
C PHE A 127 -3.35 -1.63 1.14
N LEU A 128 -3.44 -1.34 -0.16
CA LEU A 128 -4.06 -2.23 -1.15
C LEU A 128 -3.12 -2.46 -2.33
N GLY A 129 -2.97 -3.70 -2.79
CA GLY A 129 -2.19 -4.02 -3.99
C GLY A 129 -0.71 -3.65 -3.87
N LEU A 130 -0.12 -3.84 -2.69
CA LEU A 130 1.29 -3.53 -2.42
C LEU A 130 2.19 -4.75 -2.66
N ASP A 131 2.27 -5.22 -3.91
CA ASP A 131 3.05 -6.42 -4.27
C ASP A 131 4.57 -6.24 -4.15
N GLY A 132 5.06 -4.99 -4.15
CA GLY A 132 6.48 -4.66 -4.17
C GLY A 132 7.15 -4.61 -2.79
N ILE A 133 6.37 -4.58 -1.71
CA ILE A 133 6.85 -4.44 -0.34
C ILE A 133 6.56 -5.71 0.45
N THR A 134 7.62 -6.29 1.01
CA THR A 134 7.54 -7.51 1.83
C THR A 134 7.48 -7.21 3.31
N ASP A 135 8.00 -6.05 3.73
CA ASP A 135 8.16 -5.72 5.14
C ASP A 135 7.57 -4.35 5.44
N ILE A 136 6.59 -4.30 6.34
CA ILE A 136 6.02 -3.07 6.85
C ILE A 136 6.22 -3.01 8.36
N SER A 137 6.88 -1.94 8.81
CA SER A 137 7.11 -1.68 10.23
C SER A 137 6.63 -0.29 10.58
N LEU A 138 5.70 -0.21 11.54
CA LEU A 138 5.17 1.02 12.10
C LEU A 138 5.44 1.02 13.62
N PRO A 139 6.72 1.15 14.04
CA PRO A 139 7.14 0.84 15.40
C PRO A 139 6.60 1.81 16.45
N ALA A 140 6.32 3.06 16.07
CA ALA A 140 5.76 4.08 16.96
C ALA A 140 4.24 4.18 16.92
N LEU A 141 3.56 3.45 16.01
CA LEU A 141 2.13 3.61 15.80
C LEU A 141 1.36 3.11 17.01
N GLU A 142 0.64 4.00 17.69
CA GLU A 142 -0.11 3.70 18.91
C GLU A 142 -1.61 3.58 18.67
N THR A 143 -2.15 4.39 17.76
CA THR A 143 -3.60 4.52 17.55
C THR A 143 -3.98 4.56 16.08
N ILE A 144 -5.00 3.77 15.75
CA ILE A 144 -5.75 3.86 14.51
C ILE A 144 -7.23 4.07 14.90
N GLY A 145 -7.87 5.12 14.40
CA GLY A 145 -9.23 5.46 14.81
C GLY A 145 -10.30 4.50 14.30
N TYR A 146 -10.08 3.87 13.15
CA TYR A 146 -11.08 3.01 12.48
C TYR A 146 -10.50 1.66 12.01
N SER A 147 -11.33 0.91 11.28
CA SER A 147 -10.99 -0.38 10.69
C SER A 147 -9.94 -0.21 9.60
N SER A 148 -8.82 -0.95 9.69
CA SER A 148 -7.75 -0.87 8.69
C SER A 148 -7.59 -2.16 7.91
N LEU A 149 -7.15 -2.00 6.66
CA LEU A 149 -6.95 -3.10 5.73
C LEU A 149 -5.55 -3.06 5.13
N PHE A 150 -4.91 -4.22 5.12
CA PHE A 150 -3.59 -4.46 4.54
C PHE A 150 -3.69 -5.60 3.53
N ASP A 151 -3.42 -5.32 2.27
CA ASP A 151 -3.37 -6.28 1.16
C ASP A 151 -2.09 -6.10 0.34
N GLY A 152 -1.32 -7.18 0.21
CA GLY A 152 -0.02 -7.17 -0.48
C GLY A 152 0.81 -8.43 -0.25
N ALA A 153 2.10 -8.38 -0.60
CA ALA A 153 3.02 -9.52 -0.54
C ALA A 153 3.88 -9.54 0.75
N PHE A 154 3.29 -9.27 1.91
CA PHE A 154 3.97 -9.15 3.18
C PHE A 154 4.54 -10.48 3.71
N ASP A 155 5.83 -10.48 4.02
CA ASP A 155 6.53 -11.47 4.83
C ASP A 155 6.61 -11.04 6.30
N SER A 156 6.64 -9.73 6.56
CA SER A 156 6.65 -9.16 7.91
C SER A 156 5.73 -7.95 8.02
N LEU A 157 4.95 -7.91 9.09
CA LEU A 157 4.10 -6.78 9.46
C LEU A 157 4.19 -6.58 10.98
N SER A 158 4.59 -5.40 11.43
CA SER A 158 4.78 -5.11 12.86
C SER A 158 4.23 -3.74 13.26
N PHE A 159 3.50 -3.74 14.38
CA PHE A 159 2.84 -2.58 14.97
C PHE A 159 3.36 -2.33 16.40
N GLY A 160 4.68 -2.22 16.57
CA GLY A 160 5.37 -2.40 17.85
C GLY A 160 4.87 -1.60 19.07
N SER A 161 4.12 -0.51 18.86
CA SER A 161 3.54 0.30 19.94
C SER A 161 2.01 0.40 19.89
N LEU A 162 1.33 -0.39 19.05
CA LEU A 162 -0.11 -0.25 18.81
C LEU A 162 -0.87 -0.62 20.08
N LYS A 163 -1.81 0.25 20.47
CA LYS A 163 -2.63 0.10 21.68
C LYS A 163 -4.10 -0.01 21.33
N THR A 164 -4.56 0.73 20.33
CA THR A 164 -5.98 0.82 20.01
C THR A 164 -6.21 0.87 18.50
N VAL A 165 -7.16 0.05 18.04
CA VAL A 165 -7.67 0.02 16.67
C VAL A 165 -9.11 -0.48 16.68
N ALA A 166 -9.92 -0.11 15.70
CA ALA A 166 -11.28 -0.64 15.64
C ALA A 166 -11.31 -2.10 15.19
N SER A 167 -10.78 -2.37 13.99
CA SER A 167 -10.48 -3.71 13.49
C SER A 167 -9.26 -3.71 12.57
N LEU A 168 -8.67 -4.88 12.38
CA LEU A 168 -7.57 -5.10 11.43
C LEU A 168 -7.89 -6.29 10.53
N SER A 169 -7.81 -6.06 9.22
CA SER A 169 -7.91 -7.09 8.19
C SER A 169 -6.62 -7.14 7.38
N ILE A 170 -5.96 -8.29 7.38
CA ILE A 170 -4.72 -8.52 6.64
C ILE A 170 -4.96 -9.67 5.66
N SER A 171 -4.66 -9.42 4.40
CA SER A 171 -4.67 -10.39 3.31
C SER A 171 -3.29 -10.37 2.68
N THR A 172 -2.59 -11.50 2.67
CA THR A 172 -1.27 -11.50 2.07
C THR A 172 -0.94 -12.75 1.28
N THR A 173 -0.28 -12.54 0.14
CA THR A 173 0.32 -13.62 -0.65
C THR A 173 1.72 -13.99 -0.17
N GLY A 174 2.30 -13.23 0.75
CA GLY A 174 3.63 -13.49 1.33
C GLY A 174 3.61 -14.59 2.38
N SER A 175 4.69 -14.65 3.14
CA SER A 175 4.94 -15.68 4.16
C SER A 175 4.69 -15.21 5.60
N LEU A 176 3.86 -14.18 5.78
CA LEU A 176 3.48 -13.67 7.10
C LEU A 176 2.91 -14.78 8.00
N ASN A 177 3.44 -14.90 9.22
CA ASN A 177 2.88 -15.79 10.22
C ASN A 177 1.69 -15.13 10.93
N CYS A 178 0.49 -15.28 10.35
CA CYS A 178 -0.75 -14.72 10.89
C CYS A 178 -1.05 -15.16 12.33
N THR A 179 -0.65 -16.37 12.74
CA THR A 179 -0.87 -16.85 14.12
C THR A 179 0.01 -16.08 15.11
N ALA A 180 1.30 -15.95 14.84
CA ALA A 180 2.21 -15.23 15.73
C ALA A 180 1.84 -13.74 15.84
N LEU A 181 1.52 -13.10 14.72
CA LEU A 181 1.07 -11.70 14.71
C LEU A 181 -0.25 -11.54 15.48
N GLY A 182 -1.20 -12.45 15.25
CA GLY A 182 -2.49 -12.42 15.91
C GLY A 182 -2.41 -12.62 17.43
N GLU A 183 -1.54 -13.52 17.91
CA GLU A 183 -1.28 -13.72 19.35
C GLU A 183 -0.63 -12.48 19.99
N GLU A 184 0.34 -11.86 19.30
CA GLU A 184 0.97 -10.62 19.75
C GLU A 184 -0.08 -9.52 19.94
N LEU A 185 -0.90 -9.27 18.90
CA LEU A 185 -1.90 -8.21 18.90
C LEU A 185 -3.04 -8.48 19.90
N GLN A 186 -3.50 -9.72 20.03
CA GLN A 186 -4.54 -10.08 20.99
C GLN A 186 -4.13 -9.78 22.45
N SER A 187 -2.84 -9.89 22.76
CA SER A 187 -2.32 -9.66 24.11
C SER A 187 -2.02 -8.20 24.44
N SER A 188 -1.83 -7.36 23.41
CA SER A 188 -1.28 -6.00 23.56
C SER A 188 -2.21 -4.89 23.05
N VAL A 189 -3.16 -5.21 22.16
CA VAL A 189 -4.02 -4.24 21.48
C VAL A 189 -5.46 -4.38 21.95
N THR A 190 -6.11 -3.23 22.17
CA THR A 190 -7.54 -3.12 22.42
C THR A 190 -8.28 -2.91 21.10
N PHE A 191 -9.15 -3.85 20.75
CA PHE A 191 -10.02 -3.77 19.58
C PHE A 191 -11.41 -3.27 19.97
N THR A 192 -11.89 -2.21 19.30
CA THR A 192 -13.20 -1.61 19.64
C THR A 192 -14.36 -2.25 18.89
N ASP A 193 -14.13 -2.91 17.75
CA ASP A 193 -15.18 -3.55 16.95
C ASP A 193 -15.32 -5.05 17.23
N ALA A 194 -16.51 -5.58 16.96
CA ALA A 194 -16.85 -6.99 17.19
C ALA A 194 -15.93 -7.95 16.41
N SER A 195 -15.70 -7.65 15.13
CA SER A 195 -14.75 -8.36 14.28
C SER A 195 -13.37 -7.73 14.46
N ALA A 196 -12.67 -8.14 15.51
CA ALA A 196 -11.44 -7.48 15.96
C ALA A 196 -10.29 -7.66 14.96
N PHE A 197 -9.98 -8.90 14.58
CA PHE A 197 -8.80 -9.21 13.78
C PHE A 197 -9.04 -10.37 12.82
N LEU A 198 -8.64 -10.18 11.56
CA LEU A 198 -8.60 -11.19 10.52
C LEU A 198 -7.24 -11.11 9.82
N CYS A 199 -6.53 -12.23 9.72
CA CYS A 199 -5.31 -12.34 8.95
C CYS A 199 -5.35 -13.61 8.12
N ASP A 200 -5.22 -13.47 6.79
CA ASP A 200 -5.13 -14.57 5.83
C ASP A 200 -3.77 -14.51 5.12
N SER A 201 -3.08 -15.65 5.08
CA SER A 201 -1.76 -15.79 4.47
C SER A 201 -1.61 -17.15 3.81
N SER A 202 -0.57 -17.32 3.00
CA SER A 202 -0.19 -18.63 2.45
C SER A 202 0.14 -19.69 3.53
N LEU A 203 0.47 -19.26 4.75
CA LEU A 203 0.78 -20.15 5.88
C LEU A 203 -0.45 -20.53 6.72
N GLY A 204 -1.58 -19.84 6.53
CA GLY A 204 -2.82 -20.09 7.23
C GLY A 204 -3.58 -18.81 7.63
N GLU A 205 -4.78 -19.04 8.16
CA GLU A 205 -5.70 -17.99 8.63
C GLU A 205 -5.66 -17.89 10.16
N TYR A 206 -5.73 -16.67 10.69
CA TYR A 206 -5.94 -16.39 12.11
C TYR A 206 -7.05 -15.35 12.27
N ARG A 207 -7.99 -15.64 13.18
CA ARG A 207 -9.12 -14.76 13.47
C ARG A 207 -9.45 -14.80 14.95
N PHE A 208 -9.82 -13.64 15.48
CA PHE A 208 -10.57 -13.56 16.73
C PHE A 208 -11.57 -12.42 16.69
N ASP A 209 -12.69 -12.64 17.36
CA ASP A 209 -13.76 -11.68 17.55
C ASP A 209 -13.76 -11.23 19.02
N ASN A 210 -14.02 -9.95 19.31
CA ASN A 210 -14.01 -9.45 20.68
C ASN A 210 -15.19 -9.99 21.52
N THR A 211 -16.20 -10.56 20.85
CA THR A 211 -17.43 -11.06 21.48
C THR A 211 -17.30 -12.51 21.95
N GLU A 212 -16.30 -13.25 21.46
CA GLU A 212 -16.12 -14.65 21.80
C GLU A 212 -15.39 -14.78 23.14
N THR A 213 -16.04 -15.44 24.10
CA THR A 213 -15.41 -15.85 25.37
C THR A 213 -14.57 -17.11 25.21
N THR A 214 -14.67 -17.77 24.07
CA THR A 214 -13.94 -18.98 23.69
C THR A 214 -12.59 -18.62 23.06
N PRO A 215 -11.52 -19.38 23.34
CA PRO A 215 -10.22 -19.17 22.71
C PRO A 215 -10.31 -19.19 21.18
N PRO A 216 -9.43 -18.45 20.46
CA PRO A 216 -9.46 -18.35 19.01
C PRO A 216 -9.38 -19.72 18.32
N THR A 217 -10.15 -19.90 17.26
CA THR A 217 -10.16 -21.15 16.48
C THR A 217 -9.04 -21.11 15.44
N ILE A 218 -7.98 -21.89 15.67
CA ILE A 218 -6.90 -22.07 14.69
C ILE A 218 -7.36 -23.09 13.64
N THR A 219 -7.64 -22.64 12.41
CA THR A 219 -8.00 -23.53 11.30
C THR A 219 -6.79 -23.67 10.37
N SER A 220 -5.91 -24.62 10.68
CA SER A 220 -4.81 -24.98 9.76
C SER A 220 -5.39 -25.72 8.54
N SER A 221 -5.66 -24.99 7.45
CA SER A 221 -6.30 -25.55 6.25
C SER A 221 -5.32 -26.23 5.27
N VAL A 222 -4.02 -26.26 5.60
CA VAL A 222 -3.02 -26.88 4.71
C VAL A 222 -3.17 -28.39 4.78
N THR A 223 -3.95 -28.95 3.85
CA THR A 223 -3.88 -30.37 3.52
C THR A 223 -2.57 -30.54 2.73
N PRO A 224 -1.53 -31.20 3.28
CA PRO A 224 -0.30 -31.41 2.53
C PRO A 224 -0.65 -32.31 1.34
N THR A 225 -0.67 -31.73 0.14
CA THR A 225 -0.75 -32.50 -1.10
C THR A 225 0.57 -33.25 -1.21
N SER A 226 0.61 -34.47 -0.67
CA SER A 226 1.76 -35.36 -0.77
C SER A 226 1.93 -35.76 -2.23
N ILE A 227 2.77 -35.02 -2.95
CA ILE A 227 3.24 -35.42 -4.27
C ILE A 227 4.26 -36.54 -4.03
N LEU A 228 3.77 -37.78 -4.11
CA LEU A 228 4.55 -39.00 -4.01
C LEU A 228 5.57 -39.04 -5.15
N SER A 229 6.77 -38.52 -4.91
CA SER A 229 7.89 -38.61 -5.84
C SER A 229 8.55 -39.98 -5.66
N THR A 230 8.25 -40.91 -6.56
CA THR A 230 8.95 -42.18 -6.68
C THR A 230 10.38 -41.94 -7.18
N THR A 231 11.35 -41.92 -6.27
CA THR A 231 12.78 -41.94 -6.60
C THR A 231 13.30 -43.37 -6.52
N THR A 232 13.72 -43.88 -7.69
CA THR A 232 14.43 -45.15 -7.84
C THR A 232 15.85 -45.01 -7.29
N ALA A 233 16.20 -45.89 -6.36
CA ALA A 233 17.51 -45.97 -5.72
C ALA A 233 18.61 -46.40 -6.70
N ALA A 234 19.76 -45.71 -6.65
CA ALA A 234 21.04 -46.23 -7.09
C ALA A 234 22.05 -46.13 -5.93
N VAL A 235 22.65 -47.28 -5.65
CA VAL A 235 23.58 -47.60 -4.57
C VAL A 235 24.97 -47.01 -4.88
N GLN A 236 25.60 -46.32 -3.92
CA GLN A 236 27.05 -46.47 -3.71
C GLN A 236 27.54 -45.99 -2.33
N SER A 237 27.99 -47.00 -1.59
CA SER A 237 28.98 -47.16 -0.53
C SER A 237 29.92 -46.00 -0.11
N SER A 238 29.90 -45.75 1.21
CA SER A 238 31.05 -45.71 2.17
C SER A 238 32.22 -44.74 2.00
N SER A 239 32.40 -43.86 2.99
CA SER A 239 33.60 -43.90 3.88
C SER A 239 33.43 -43.03 5.12
N THR A 240 33.78 -43.63 6.25
CA THR A 240 34.02 -43.09 7.61
C THR A 240 35.11 -42.02 7.66
N THR A 241 34.93 -40.98 8.50
CA THR A 241 35.98 -40.52 9.44
C THR A 241 35.37 -39.68 10.57
N THR A 242 35.69 -40.09 11.79
CA THR A 242 35.57 -39.40 13.07
C THR A 242 36.62 -38.29 13.20
N SER A 243 36.27 -37.13 13.76
CA SER A 243 37.16 -36.41 14.66
C SER A 243 36.42 -35.35 15.47
N ASP A 244 36.76 -35.39 16.74
CA ASP A 244 36.28 -34.68 17.91
C ASP A 244 36.91 -33.27 18.05
N LEU A 245 36.31 -32.49 18.97
CA LEU A 245 36.92 -31.47 19.83
C LEU A 245 37.17 -29.99 19.38
N SER A 246 36.51 -29.13 20.16
CA SER A 246 37.01 -27.94 20.91
C SER A 246 37.30 -26.61 20.21
N SER A 247 36.42 -25.64 20.53
CA SER A 247 36.68 -24.31 21.12
C SER A 247 38.11 -23.72 21.08
N GLU A 248 38.25 -22.50 20.53
CA GLU A 248 38.98 -21.41 21.20
C GLU A 248 38.61 -20.02 20.67
N ILE A 249 38.59 -19.08 21.61
CA ILE A 249 38.36 -17.65 21.50
C ILE A 249 39.70 -16.98 21.18
N ILE A 250 39.81 -16.13 20.14
CA ILE A 250 40.75 -14.99 20.14
C ILE A 250 40.14 -13.77 19.44
N SER A 251 40.03 -12.71 20.23
CA SER A 251 39.85 -11.32 19.83
C SER A 251 41.12 -10.79 19.17
N SER A 252 41.01 -10.10 18.02
CA SER A 252 42.00 -9.07 17.67
C SER A 252 41.41 -7.99 16.78
N THR A 253 41.38 -6.79 17.36
CA THR A 253 41.33 -5.47 16.75
C THR A 253 42.54 -5.25 15.83
N LEU A 254 42.32 -4.80 14.59
CA LEU A 254 43.24 -3.92 13.88
C LEU A 254 42.48 -2.88 13.05
N THR A 255 42.65 -1.64 13.50
CA THR A 255 42.54 -0.38 12.76
C THR A 255 43.44 -0.37 11.52
N SER A 256 42.95 0.17 10.40
CA SER A 256 43.47 1.41 9.78
C SER A 256 43.25 1.47 8.25
N SER A 257 42.58 2.56 7.85
CA SER A 257 42.96 3.50 6.77
C SER A 257 42.87 3.09 5.30
N SER A 258 41.89 3.72 4.63
CA SER A 258 41.96 4.51 3.39
C SER A 258 42.77 4.01 2.19
N ILE A 259 42.14 4.00 1.01
CA ILE A 259 42.44 4.87 -0.16
C ILE A 259 41.53 4.50 -1.35
N THR A 260 40.80 5.51 -1.82
CA THR A 260 40.48 5.91 -3.19
C THR A 260 40.76 4.93 -4.34
N THR A 261 39.73 4.63 -5.16
CA THR A 261 39.69 4.99 -6.60
C THR A 261 38.38 4.59 -7.27
N THR A 262 37.77 5.59 -7.89
CA THR A 262 36.61 5.53 -8.78
C THR A 262 36.98 4.89 -10.13
N PRO A 263 36.05 4.17 -10.77
CA PRO A 263 35.96 4.25 -12.23
C PRO A 263 34.58 4.73 -12.65
N THR A 264 34.58 5.92 -13.25
CA THR A 264 33.48 6.48 -14.03
C THR A 264 33.32 5.63 -15.30
N VAL A 265 32.24 4.86 -15.40
CA VAL A 265 31.84 4.20 -16.65
C VAL A 265 30.69 5.00 -17.25
N ALA A 266 30.98 5.77 -18.29
CA ALA A 266 29.98 6.41 -19.13
C ALA A 266 29.39 5.36 -20.08
N LEU A 267 28.14 4.96 -19.85
CA LEU A 267 27.35 4.19 -20.80
C LEU A 267 26.59 5.17 -21.69
N THR A 268 27.03 5.30 -22.94
CA THR A 268 26.31 6.01 -24.00
C THR A 268 25.44 5.00 -24.73
N SER A 269 24.13 5.05 -24.50
CA SER A 269 23.14 4.26 -25.26
C SER A 269 22.50 5.11 -26.35
N THR A 270 22.91 4.86 -27.59
CA THR A 270 22.28 5.38 -28.80
C THR A 270 21.10 4.47 -29.17
N SER A 271 19.87 4.92 -28.96
CA SER A 271 18.68 4.28 -29.51
C SER A 271 18.39 4.84 -30.91
N THR A 272 18.39 3.96 -31.89
CA THR A 272 17.96 4.22 -33.27
C THR A 272 16.48 3.89 -33.35
N THR A 273 15.63 4.88 -33.58
CA THR A 273 14.20 4.67 -33.89
C THR A 273 14.02 4.56 -35.40
N SER A 274 13.61 3.37 -35.86
CA SER A 274 13.25 3.12 -37.24
C SER A 274 11.84 3.61 -37.54
N SER A 275 11.72 4.28 -38.69
CA SER A 275 10.51 4.78 -39.32
C SER A 275 9.47 3.71 -39.70
N GLY A 276 8.20 4.09 -39.67
CA GLY A 276 7.06 3.44 -40.34
C GLY A 276 5.82 3.53 -39.44
N THR A 277 4.64 3.97 -39.84
CA THR A 277 4.06 4.16 -41.17
C THR A 277 2.90 5.15 -41.03
N THR A 278 2.78 6.07 -41.98
CA THR A 278 1.69 7.03 -42.12
C THR A 278 0.39 6.33 -42.51
N THR A 279 -0.71 6.56 -41.78
CA THR A 279 -2.05 6.34 -42.32
C THR A 279 -2.84 7.64 -42.23
N VAL A 280 -3.14 8.19 -43.40
CA VAL A 280 -4.00 9.35 -43.63
C VAL A 280 -5.44 8.88 -43.55
N ALA A 281 -6.27 9.55 -42.76
CA ALA A 281 -7.72 9.49 -42.89
C ALA A 281 -8.28 10.90 -43.01
N THR A 282 -8.91 11.15 -44.15
CA THR A 282 -9.45 12.43 -44.60
C THR A 282 -10.86 12.68 -44.05
N VAL A 283 -11.01 13.86 -43.45
CA VAL A 283 -12.16 14.79 -43.40
C VAL A 283 -13.51 14.32 -43.94
N ALA A 284 -14.55 14.50 -43.12
CA ALA A 284 -15.88 14.93 -43.58
C ALA A 284 -16.41 16.07 -42.68
N THR A 285 -16.46 17.27 -43.26
CA THR A 285 -17.14 18.46 -42.73
C THR A 285 -18.63 18.39 -43.04
N GLY A 286 -19.47 18.67 -42.04
CA GLY A 286 -20.91 18.91 -42.21
C GLY A 286 -21.35 20.13 -41.39
N THR A 287 -21.90 21.12 -42.07
CA THR A 287 -22.30 22.46 -41.59
C THR A 287 -23.74 22.52 -41.04
N ASN A 288 -23.96 23.39 -40.04
CA ASN A 288 -25.14 24.25 -39.72
C ASN A 288 -26.56 23.67 -39.86
N SER A 289 -27.53 23.78 -38.94
CA SER A 289 -27.97 24.93 -38.11
C SER A 289 -29.21 24.51 -37.24
N PRO A 290 -29.85 25.40 -36.44
CA PRO A 290 -30.45 25.09 -35.12
C PRO A 290 -31.96 24.83 -35.12
N ILE A 291 -32.47 24.06 -34.14
CA ILE A 291 -33.89 24.03 -33.74
C ILE A 291 -34.04 23.82 -32.22
N SER A 292 -35.04 24.51 -31.68
CA SER A 292 -35.47 24.73 -30.31
C SER A 292 -36.00 23.52 -29.51
N THR A 293 -35.81 23.63 -28.20
CA THR A 293 -36.76 23.39 -27.08
C THR A 293 -37.99 22.50 -27.31
N ALA A 294 -38.03 21.34 -26.66
CA ALA A 294 -39.21 20.78 -25.99
C ALA A 294 -38.79 19.58 -25.11
N GLY A 295 -39.29 19.53 -23.89
CA GLY A 295 -38.93 18.51 -22.90
C GLY A 295 -39.44 17.12 -23.24
N ASN A 296 -38.84 16.11 -22.60
CA ASN A 296 -39.54 14.87 -22.33
C ASN A 296 -38.91 14.09 -21.16
N ALA A 297 -39.84 13.42 -20.49
CA ALA A 297 -39.75 12.51 -19.36
C ALA A 297 -38.48 11.64 -19.27
N LEU A 298 -37.98 11.54 -18.04
CA LEU A 298 -36.98 10.58 -17.59
C LEU A 298 -37.61 9.18 -17.56
N ALA A 299 -37.32 8.36 -18.56
CA ALA A 299 -37.64 6.94 -18.56
C ALA A 299 -36.51 6.15 -17.89
N THR A 300 -36.76 5.68 -16.67
CA THR A 300 -35.90 4.70 -15.97
C THR A 300 -36.01 3.35 -16.67
N THR A 301 -34.98 2.99 -17.44
CA THR A 301 -34.79 1.64 -17.99
C THR A 301 -33.91 0.85 -17.04
N ASN A 302 -34.52 -0.03 -16.25
CA ASN A 302 -33.80 -1.05 -15.47
C ASN A 302 -33.20 -2.07 -16.43
N SER A 303 -31.91 -1.94 -16.73
CA SER A 303 -31.14 -2.97 -17.42
C SER A 303 -30.48 -3.84 -16.36
N SER A 304 -31.04 -5.03 -16.11
CA SER A 304 -30.38 -6.05 -15.29
C SER A 304 -29.23 -6.64 -16.09
N ILE A 305 -27.98 -6.33 -15.71
CA ILE A 305 -26.79 -6.97 -16.25
C ILE A 305 -26.61 -8.29 -15.51
N THR A 306 -26.82 -9.41 -16.21
CA THR A 306 -26.47 -10.74 -15.71
C THR A 306 -25.04 -11.05 -16.13
N VAL A 307 -24.10 -10.99 -15.18
CA VAL A 307 -22.71 -11.41 -15.40
C VAL A 307 -22.63 -12.92 -15.17
N ASN A 308 -22.49 -13.69 -16.24
CA ASN A 308 -22.09 -15.09 -16.16
C ASN A 308 -20.57 -15.16 -16.03
N ALA A 309 -20.07 -15.37 -14.82
CA ALA A 309 -18.65 -15.64 -14.59
C ALA A 309 -18.31 -17.06 -15.09
N VAL A 310 -17.47 -17.15 -16.13
CA VAL A 310 -16.85 -18.40 -16.57
C VAL A 310 -15.62 -18.62 -15.69
N SER A 311 -15.71 -19.61 -14.80
CA SER A 311 -14.63 -20.06 -13.94
C SER A 311 -13.49 -20.66 -14.77
N GLN A 312 -12.34 -19.99 -14.78
CA GLN A 312 -11.05 -20.63 -15.06
C GLN A 312 -10.19 -20.58 -13.80
N GLY A 313 -10.17 -21.69 -13.07
CA GLY A 313 -8.94 -22.29 -12.52
C GLY A 313 -8.20 -21.62 -11.35
N ASN A 314 -8.50 -20.39 -10.95
CA ASN A 314 -7.96 -19.81 -9.72
C ASN A 314 -9.10 -19.56 -8.73
N VAL A 315 -9.07 -20.26 -7.60
CA VAL A 315 -9.96 -20.01 -6.46
C VAL A 315 -9.47 -18.71 -5.81
N VAL A 316 -9.81 -17.58 -6.42
CA VAL A 316 -9.83 -16.31 -5.69
C VAL A 316 -10.89 -16.50 -4.61
N SER A 317 -10.47 -16.46 -3.35
CA SER A 317 -11.34 -16.66 -2.20
C SER A 317 -12.53 -15.70 -2.31
N THR A 318 -13.72 -16.23 -2.55
CA THR A 318 -14.97 -15.46 -2.61
C THR A 318 -15.21 -14.64 -1.34
N ARG A 319 -14.51 -14.98 -0.25
CA ARG A 319 -14.56 -14.31 1.06
C ARG A 319 -13.84 -12.96 1.09
N LEU A 320 -12.80 -12.75 0.28
CA LEU A 320 -12.14 -11.45 0.18
C LEU A 320 -13.08 -10.42 -0.46
N VAL A 321 -13.89 -10.86 -1.43
CA VAL A 321 -14.90 -10.03 -2.09
C VAL A 321 -16.00 -9.59 -1.11
N ASP A 322 -16.41 -10.47 -0.18
CA ASP A 322 -17.40 -10.14 0.85
C ASP A 322 -16.83 -9.17 1.91
N SER A 323 -15.58 -9.32 2.33
CA SER A 323 -14.91 -8.38 3.25
C SER A 323 -14.68 -7.01 2.62
N ILE A 324 -14.27 -6.97 1.35
CA ILE A 324 -14.12 -5.70 0.59
C ILE A 324 -15.49 -5.04 0.39
N ALA A 325 -16.55 -5.79 0.08
CA ALA A 325 -17.90 -5.25 -0.04
C ALA A 325 -18.43 -4.69 1.28
N ALA A 326 -18.13 -5.35 2.42
CA ALA A 326 -18.48 -4.85 3.74
C ALA A 326 -17.74 -3.55 4.08
N LEU A 327 -16.43 -3.47 3.78
CA LEU A 327 -15.62 -2.27 4.00
C LEU A 327 -16.02 -1.12 3.07
N MET A 328 -16.28 -1.38 1.78
CA MET A 328 -16.80 -0.35 0.87
C MET A 328 -18.17 0.18 1.32
N THR A 329 -19.02 -0.68 1.90
CA THR A 329 -20.30 -0.23 2.45
C THR A 329 -20.11 0.67 3.67
N VAL A 330 -19.13 0.38 4.53
CA VAL A 330 -18.77 1.23 5.69
C VAL A 330 -18.16 2.55 5.25
N ALA A 331 -17.24 2.54 4.27
CA ALA A 331 -16.64 3.74 3.71
C ALA A 331 -17.70 4.67 3.10
N ILE A 332 -18.63 4.13 2.29
CA ILE A 332 -19.73 4.89 1.66
C ILE A 332 -20.66 5.51 2.71
N ILE A 333 -20.91 4.83 3.84
CA ILE A 333 -21.75 5.38 4.93
C ILE A 333 -21.01 6.46 5.71
N GLY A 334 -19.69 6.30 5.93
CA GLY A 334 -18.85 7.30 6.60
C GLY A 334 -18.78 8.62 5.83
N THR A 335 -18.65 8.58 4.51
CA THR A 335 -18.62 9.79 3.66
C THR A 335 -19.98 10.50 3.58
N LEU A 336 -21.09 9.83 3.92
CA LEU A 336 -22.43 10.41 3.87
C LEU A 336 -22.84 11.14 5.18
N MET A 337 -22.01 11.07 6.22
CA MET A 337 -22.29 11.61 7.57
C MET A 337 -21.48 12.87 7.92
N ILE A 338 -20.72 13.44 6.97
CA ILE A 338 -19.94 14.67 7.14
C ILE A 338 -20.49 15.78 6.22
#